data_AF-A0A7K3WFM8-F1
#
_entry.id   AF-A0A7K3WFM8-F1
#
_cell.length_a   1.000
_cell.length_b   1.000
_cell.length_c   1.000
_cell.angle_alpha   90.00
_cell.angle_beta   90.00
_cell.angle_gamma   90.00
#
_symmetry.space_group_name_H-M   'P 1'
#
loop_
_entity.id
_entity.type
_entity.pdbx_description
1 polymer ?
#
loop_
_entity_poly.entity_id
_entity_poly.type
_entity_poly.pdbx_seq_one_letter_code
_entity_poly.pdbx_strand_id
1 'polypeptide(L)'
;MAVAGAVAANVLLGAEPAAQADPASSESVAIAAQLGLTAQTGPVEPDMRQLEQLAATRSTRSAAATAAQQTQAAADQAEADRRRQAEEEAAARAAAEAAAARAAEQAAAAAAAQAAEQAAAASSSAATVDADADADESSSGAQESTRTAAAQAPSASVSTGSVAVIRNTSGAVEPQVQAAADVVVSNVPGADGITLGGTRPSATDPGGHPSGLALDYMVMSDAQLGDAIAAYHIAHWDELGVEYVIWEQRMLSSPNGSWKPMEDRGGVTANHFDHVHVNYR
;
A
#
# COMPACT_ATOMS: atom_id res chain seq x y z
N MET A 1 33.18 -28.24 -5.22
CA MET A 1 34.34 -27.37 -5.47
C MET A 1 33.87 -25.94 -5.40
N ALA A 2 34.34 -25.19 -4.41
CA ALA A 2 34.00 -23.78 -4.21
C ALA A 2 34.87 -22.91 -5.12
N VAL A 3 34.26 -22.03 -5.91
CA VAL A 3 34.97 -21.00 -6.69
C VAL A 3 34.69 -19.67 -6.02
N ALA A 4 35.66 -19.18 -5.25
CA ALA A 4 35.65 -17.85 -4.66
C ALA A 4 35.93 -16.82 -5.77
N GLY A 5 34.91 -16.06 -6.15
CA GLY A 5 35.04 -14.91 -7.04
C GLY A 5 35.50 -13.69 -6.23
N ALA A 6 36.77 -13.31 -6.37
CA ALA A 6 37.31 -12.09 -5.80
C ALA A 6 36.75 -10.87 -6.56
N VAL A 7 35.94 -10.04 -5.88
CA VAL A 7 35.55 -8.73 -6.38
C VAL A 7 36.70 -7.77 -6.12
N ALA A 8 37.39 -7.37 -7.18
CA ALA A 8 38.37 -6.28 -7.14
C ALA A 8 37.61 -4.96 -6.99
N ALA A 9 37.59 -4.42 -5.77
CA ALA A 9 37.16 -3.04 -5.53
C ALA A 9 38.23 -2.11 -6.11
N ASN A 10 37.92 -1.50 -7.25
CA ASN A 10 38.76 -0.47 -7.86
C ASN A 10 38.63 0.81 -7.02
N VAL A 11 39.50 0.95 -6.02
CA VAL A 11 39.64 2.20 -5.26
C VAL A 11 40.19 3.25 -6.23
N LEU A 12 39.29 4.07 -6.78
CA LEU A 12 39.66 5.27 -7.50
C LEU A 12 40.22 6.26 -6.47
N LEU A 13 41.52 6.17 -6.20
CA LEU A 13 42.28 7.24 -5.57
C LEU A 13 42.17 8.45 -6.48
N GLY A 14 41.26 9.37 -6.15
CA GLY A 14 41.21 10.68 -6.76
C GLY A 14 42.58 11.32 -6.62
N ALA A 15 43.25 11.54 -7.75
CA ALA A 15 44.48 12.31 -7.82
C ALA A 15 44.24 13.66 -7.14
N GLU A 16 45.06 13.97 -6.12
CA GLU A 16 45.10 15.31 -5.55
C GLU A 16 45.29 16.31 -6.70
N PRO A 17 44.48 17.39 -6.79
CA PRO A 17 44.78 18.41 -7.76
C PRO A 17 46.16 18.97 -7.43
N ALA A 18 47.09 18.90 -8.39
CA ALA A 18 48.37 19.57 -8.27
C ALA A 18 48.11 21.03 -7.87
N ALA A 19 48.71 21.46 -6.77
CA ALA A 19 48.57 22.82 -6.26
C ALA A 19 49.04 23.82 -7.33
N GLN A 20 48.11 24.34 -8.13
CA GLN A 20 48.35 25.51 -8.96
C GLN A 20 48.28 26.72 -8.03
N ALA A 21 49.45 27.33 -7.78
CA ALA A 21 49.52 28.63 -7.15
C ALA A 21 49.00 29.68 -8.14
N ASP A 22 47.74 30.08 -7.98
CA ASP A 22 47.19 31.28 -8.60
C ASP A 22 48.06 32.50 -8.24
N PRO A 23 48.24 33.51 -9.11
CA PRO A 23 49.00 34.73 -8.82
C PRO A 23 48.26 35.67 -7.84
N ALA A 24 47.68 35.14 -6.75
CA ALA A 24 47.06 35.90 -5.67
C ALA A 24 48.07 36.72 -4.83
N SER A 25 49.37 36.55 -5.10
CA SER A 25 50.45 37.32 -4.49
C SER A 25 50.35 38.82 -4.79
N SER A 26 49.79 39.21 -5.94
CA SER A 26 49.65 40.65 -6.29
C SER A 26 48.48 41.32 -5.57
N GLU A 27 47.34 40.64 -5.40
CA GLU A 27 46.20 41.14 -4.63
C GLU A 27 46.51 41.24 -3.13
N SER A 28 47.21 40.24 -2.60
CA SER A 28 47.63 40.21 -1.19
C SER A 28 48.55 41.41 -0.85
N VAL A 29 49.43 41.81 -1.77
CA VAL A 29 50.31 42.99 -1.62
C VAL A 29 49.53 44.30 -1.70
N ALA A 30 48.50 44.38 -2.56
CA ALA A 30 47.65 45.56 -2.69
C ALA A 30 46.80 45.81 -1.43
N ILE A 31 46.24 44.76 -0.83
CA ILE A 31 45.46 44.87 0.42
C ILE A 31 46.35 45.29 1.60
N ALA A 32 47.57 44.74 1.71
CA ALA A 32 48.51 45.12 2.76
C ALA A 32 48.93 46.59 2.68
N ALA A 33 49.15 47.10 1.46
CA ALA A 33 49.45 48.52 1.23
C ALA A 33 48.27 49.44 1.59
N GLN A 34 47.03 49.02 1.29
CA GLN A 34 45.83 49.78 1.62
C GLN A 34 45.50 49.78 3.12
N LEU A 35 45.95 48.78 3.86
CA LEU A 35 45.88 48.69 5.32
C LEU A 35 47.08 49.36 6.03
N GLY A 36 48.03 49.94 5.29
CA GLY A 36 49.20 50.62 5.86
C GLY A 36 50.22 49.69 6.53
N LEU A 37 50.17 48.38 6.26
CA LEU A 37 51.15 47.43 6.80
C LEU A 37 52.45 47.53 6.00
N THR A 38 53.48 48.11 6.61
CA THR A 38 54.84 48.09 6.06
C THR A 38 55.51 46.76 6.44
N ALA A 39 56.17 46.11 5.48
CA ALA A 39 56.87 44.86 5.72
C ALA A 39 58.02 45.08 6.73
N GLN A 40 57.86 44.61 7.96
CA GLN A 40 58.96 44.61 8.92
C GLN A 40 59.98 43.52 8.55
N THR A 41 61.14 43.95 8.05
CA THR A 41 62.29 43.09 7.73
C THR A 41 63.18 42.92 8.96
N GLY A 42 62.63 42.32 10.02
CA GLY A 42 63.41 41.82 11.17
C GLY A 42 63.58 40.30 11.09
N PRO A 43 64.59 39.70 11.76
CA PRO A 43 64.68 38.25 11.86
C PRO A 43 63.46 37.74 12.63
N VAL A 44 62.52 37.14 11.91
CA VAL A 44 61.38 36.44 12.50
C VAL A 44 61.89 35.06 12.87
N GLU A 45 62.33 34.86 14.11
CA GLU A 45 62.52 33.50 14.61
C GLU A 45 61.12 32.89 14.78
N PRO A 46 60.76 31.83 14.03
CA PRO A 46 59.45 31.22 14.17
C PRO A 46 59.33 30.66 15.60
N ASP A 47 58.28 31.07 16.32
CA ASP A 47 57.97 30.49 17.62
C ASP A 47 57.57 29.02 17.43
N MET A 48 58.52 28.13 17.68
CA MET A 48 58.36 26.69 17.50
C MET A 48 57.15 26.14 18.27
N ARG A 49 56.79 26.74 19.42
CA ARG A 49 55.60 26.31 20.18
C ARG A 49 54.31 26.60 19.44
N GLN A 50 54.22 27.72 18.72
CA GLN A 50 53.02 28.04 17.94
C GLN A 50 52.87 27.09 16.73
N LEU A 51 53.98 26.73 16.10
CA LEU A 51 53.97 25.76 15.00
C LEU A 51 53.56 24.35 15.47
N GLU A 52 54.04 23.92 16.65
CA GLU A 52 53.63 22.65 17.27
C GLU A 52 52.13 22.64 17.60
N GLN A 53 51.59 23.74 18.12
CA GLN A 53 50.15 23.88 18.38
C GLN A 53 49.32 23.85 17.10
N LEU A 54 49.79 24.48 16.03
CA LEU A 54 49.13 24.43 14.72
C LEU A 54 49.18 23.01 14.11
N ALA A 55 50.30 22.30 14.26
CA ALA A 55 50.41 20.91 13.84
C ALA A 55 49.45 20.00 14.63
N ALA A 56 49.38 20.17 15.95
CA ALA A 56 48.47 19.41 16.81
C ALA A 56 46.99 19.66 16.44
N THR A 57 46.59 20.91 16.25
CA THR A 57 45.21 21.27 15.86
C THR A 57 44.84 20.73 14.48
N ARG A 58 45.77 20.75 13.51
CA ARG A 58 45.57 20.12 12.19
C ARG A 58 45.41 18.60 12.31
N SER A 59 46.23 17.94 13.13
CA SER A 59 46.13 16.51 13.39
C SER A 59 44.77 16.15 13.99
N THR A 60 44.31 16.89 15.00
CA THR A 60 42.99 16.68 15.61
C THR A 60 41.85 16.89 14.60
N ARG A 61 41.94 17.92 13.76
CA ARG A 61 40.94 18.18 12.71
C ARG A 61 40.89 17.05 11.68
N SER A 62 42.04 16.54 11.26
CA SER A 62 42.13 15.41 10.32
C SER A 62 41.53 14.13 10.93
N ALA A 63 41.81 13.85 12.20
CA ALA A 63 41.20 12.73 12.92
C ALA A 63 39.67 12.88 13.03
N ALA A 64 39.18 14.08 13.35
CA ALA A 64 37.75 14.37 13.41
C ALA A 64 37.06 14.23 12.04
N ALA A 65 37.70 14.68 10.96
CA ALA A 65 37.19 14.51 9.60
C ALA A 65 37.08 13.03 9.22
N THR A 66 38.08 12.23 9.57
CA THR A 66 38.07 10.78 9.32
C THR A 66 36.95 10.09 10.10
N ALA A 67 36.76 10.44 11.38
CA ALA A 67 35.69 9.89 12.20
C ALA A 67 34.29 10.27 11.68
N ALA A 68 34.12 11.51 11.18
CA ALA A 68 32.89 11.95 10.56
C ALA A 68 32.60 11.17 9.27
N GLN A 69 33.61 10.96 8.42
CA GLN A 69 33.48 10.17 7.20
C GLN A 69 33.10 8.71 7.50
N GLN A 70 33.67 8.10 8.53
CA GLN A 70 33.31 6.74 8.95
C GLN A 70 31.87 6.65 9.45
N THR A 71 31.43 7.64 10.23
CA THR A 71 30.03 7.73 10.69
C THR A 71 29.07 7.87 9.51
N GLN A 72 29.40 8.72 8.53
CA GLN A 72 28.57 8.88 7.34
C GLN A 72 28.50 7.57 6.53
N ALA A 73 29.64 6.91 6.29
CA ALA A 73 29.67 5.65 5.57
C ALA A 73 28.83 4.55 6.27
N ALA A 74 28.85 4.50 7.60
CA ALA A 74 28.02 3.59 8.37
C ALA A 74 26.52 3.91 8.24
N ALA A 75 26.15 5.19 8.21
CA ALA A 75 24.76 5.62 7.99
C ALA A 75 24.27 5.24 6.58
N ASP A 76 25.09 5.52 5.55
CA ASP A 76 24.78 5.18 4.16
C ASP A 76 24.61 3.67 3.98
N GLN A 77 25.46 2.87 4.64
CA GLN A 77 25.34 1.41 4.62
C GLN A 77 24.05 0.93 5.29
N ALA A 78 23.68 1.50 6.43
CA ALA A 78 22.42 1.17 7.12
C ALA A 78 21.18 1.56 6.30
N GLU A 79 21.24 2.62 5.49
CA GLU A 79 20.18 2.97 4.54
C GLU A 79 20.09 1.99 3.37
N ALA A 80 21.24 1.60 2.80
CA ALA A 80 21.28 0.60 1.74
C ALA A 80 20.72 -0.76 2.21
N ASP A 81 21.04 -1.18 3.43
CA ASP A 81 20.54 -2.43 4.01
C ASP A 81 19.03 -2.36 4.26
N ARG A 82 18.52 -1.25 4.79
CA ARG A 82 17.07 -1.03 4.95
C ARG A 82 16.32 -1.07 3.62
N ARG A 83 16.89 -0.45 2.59
CA ARG A 83 16.29 -0.47 1.24
C ARG A 83 16.26 -1.88 0.66
N ARG A 84 17.35 -2.66 0.81
CA ARG A 84 17.40 -4.05 0.36
C ARG A 84 16.33 -4.91 1.06
N GLN A 85 16.18 -4.76 2.38
CA GLN A 85 15.15 -5.47 3.15
C GLN A 85 13.74 -5.12 2.67
N ALA A 86 13.46 -3.84 2.43
CA ALA A 86 12.17 -3.41 1.89
C ALA A 86 11.90 -3.96 0.48
N GLU A 87 12.92 -4.00 -0.39
CA GLU A 87 12.81 -4.60 -1.73
C GLU A 87 12.54 -6.11 -1.66
N GLU A 88 13.20 -6.82 -0.75
CA GLU A 88 12.97 -8.27 -0.50
C GLU A 88 11.57 -8.54 0.05
N GLU A 89 11.08 -7.74 1.00
CA GLU A 89 9.73 -7.84 1.57
C GLU A 89 8.66 -7.53 0.52
N ALA A 90 8.85 -6.48 -0.30
CA ALA A 90 7.96 -6.16 -1.40
C ALA A 90 7.91 -7.28 -2.45
N ALA A 91 9.05 -7.90 -2.76
CA ALA A 91 9.12 -9.04 -3.67
C ALA A 91 8.38 -10.26 -3.09
N ALA A 92 8.52 -10.52 -1.79
CA ALA A 92 7.81 -11.61 -1.10
C ALA A 92 6.29 -11.38 -1.12
N ARG A 93 5.83 -10.16 -0.85
CA ARG A 93 4.41 -9.80 -0.92
C ARG A 93 3.83 -9.95 -2.33
N ALA A 94 4.54 -9.48 -3.35
CA ALA A 94 4.15 -9.64 -4.74
C ALA A 94 4.07 -11.12 -5.16
N ALA A 95 5.00 -11.96 -4.68
CA ALA A 95 4.97 -13.39 -4.92
C ALA A 95 3.76 -14.07 -4.25
N ALA A 96 3.43 -13.68 -3.00
CA ALA A 96 2.28 -14.18 -2.28
C ALA A 96 0.96 -13.81 -2.97
N GLU A 97 0.83 -12.56 -3.42
CA GLU A 97 -0.34 -12.11 -4.19
C GLU A 97 -0.47 -12.86 -5.51
N ALA A 98 0.62 -13.03 -6.25
CA ALA A 98 0.60 -13.81 -7.49
C ALA A 98 0.20 -15.27 -7.24
N ALA A 99 0.58 -15.86 -6.10
CA ALA A 99 0.16 -17.19 -5.72
C ALA A 99 -1.35 -17.23 -5.36
N ALA A 100 -1.85 -16.23 -4.63
CA ALA A 100 -3.26 -16.11 -4.29
C ALA A 100 -4.15 -15.95 -5.55
N ALA A 101 -3.73 -15.11 -6.50
CA ALA A 101 -4.43 -14.94 -7.77
C ALA A 101 -4.52 -16.25 -8.56
N ARG A 102 -3.43 -17.02 -8.65
CA ARG A 102 -3.44 -18.35 -9.29
C ARG A 102 -4.34 -19.34 -8.56
N ALA A 103 -4.36 -19.31 -7.23
CA ALA A 103 -5.24 -20.17 -6.44
C ALA A 103 -6.72 -19.84 -6.68
N ALA A 104 -7.07 -18.55 -6.77
CA ALA A 104 -8.42 -18.11 -7.09
C ALA A 104 -8.85 -18.55 -8.50
N GLU A 105 -7.98 -18.40 -9.50
CA GLU A 105 -8.24 -18.88 -10.86
C GLU A 105 -8.47 -20.41 -10.90
N GLN A 106 -7.64 -21.18 -10.20
CA GLN A 106 -7.80 -22.63 -10.07
C GLN A 106 -9.10 -23.01 -9.37
N ALA A 107 -9.49 -22.30 -8.32
CA ALA A 107 -10.75 -22.52 -7.61
C ALA A 107 -11.97 -22.22 -8.50
N ALA A 108 -11.93 -21.12 -9.27
CA ALA A 108 -12.98 -20.78 -10.22
C ALA A 108 -13.10 -21.84 -11.33
N ALA A 109 -11.98 -22.31 -11.88
CA ALA A 109 -11.97 -23.39 -12.86
C ALA A 109 -12.53 -24.71 -12.30
N ALA A 110 -12.19 -25.06 -11.06
CA ALA A 110 -12.73 -26.24 -10.39
C ALA A 110 -14.23 -26.14 -10.14
N ALA A 111 -14.73 -24.97 -9.71
CA ALA A 111 -16.16 -24.71 -9.53
C ALA A 111 -16.93 -24.82 -10.84
N ALA A 112 -16.39 -24.28 -11.93
CA ALA A 112 -16.99 -24.39 -13.27
C ALA A 112 -17.05 -25.85 -13.74
N ALA A 113 -16.01 -26.65 -13.50
CA ALA A 113 -16.00 -28.08 -13.82
C ALA A 113 -17.06 -28.86 -13.03
N GLN A 114 -17.20 -28.58 -11.72
CA GLN A 114 -18.23 -29.20 -10.89
C GLN A 114 -19.66 -28.82 -11.34
N ALA A 115 -19.88 -27.56 -11.72
CA ALA A 115 -21.17 -27.12 -12.24
C ALA A 115 -21.54 -27.81 -13.57
N ALA A 116 -20.56 -28.01 -14.46
CA ALA A 116 -20.76 -28.74 -15.70
C ALA A 116 -21.10 -30.22 -15.46
N GLU A 117 -20.45 -30.87 -14.49
CA GLU A 117 -20.74 -32.26 -14.12
C GLU A 117 -22.14 -32.42 -13.49
N GLN A 118 -22.55 -31.49 -12.63
CA GLN A 118 -23.92 -31.48 -12.07
C GLN A 118 -24.99 -31.25 -13.14
N ALA A 119 -24.74 -30.37 -14.12
CA ALA A 119 -25.65 -30.15 -15.25
C ALA A 119 -25.79 -31.41 -16.12
N ALA A 120 -24.68 -32.12 -16.38
CA ALA A 120 -24.70 -33.38 -17.12
C ALA A 120 -25.47 -34.48 -16.36
N ALA A 121 -25.31 -34.58 -15.04
CA ALA A 121 -26.06 -35.50 -14.20
C ALA A 121 -27.57 -35.18 -14.19
N ALA A 122 -27.95 -33.91 -14.10
CA ALA A 122 -29.36 -33.48 -14.12
C ALA A 122 -30.05 -33.79 -15.47
N SER A 123 -29.35 -33.61 -16.60
CA SER A 123 -29.86 -34.02 -17.92
C SER A 123 -30.05 -35.53 -18.04
N SER A 124 -29.21 -36.34 -17.38
CA SER A 124 -29.37 -37.79 -17.38
C SER A 124 -30.55 -38.28 -16.53
N SER A 125 -30.90 -37.56 -15.46
CA SER A 125 -32.10 -37.88 -14.64
C SER A 125 -33.39 -37.39 -15.28
N ALA A 126 -33.39 -36.25 -15.99
CA ALA A 126 -34.58 -35.74 -16.68
C ALA A 126 -35.04 -36.70 -17.81
N ALA A 127 -34.10 -37.33 -18.51
CA ALA A 127 -34.40 -38.34 -19.53
C ALA A 127 -35.07 -39.62 -18.99
N THR A 128 -35.16 -39.81 -17.67
CA THR A 128 -35.87 -40.95 -17.05
C THR A 128 -37.30 -40.62 -16.61
N VAL A 129 -37.74 -39.35 -16.64
CA VAL A 129 -39.07 -38.93 -16.15
C VAL A 129 -40.10 -38.74 -17.29
N ASP A 130 -39.64 -38.54 -18.54
CA ASP A 130 -40.52 -38.40 -19.72
C ASP A 130 -41.10 -39.75 -20.25
N ALA A 131 -40.80 -40.88 -19.61
CA ALA A 131 -41.30 -42.19 -20.03
C ALA A 131 -42.62 -42.63 -19.37
N ASP A 132 -43.15 -41.90 -18.39
CA ASP A 132 -44.32 -42.34 -17.57
C ASP A 132 -45.53 -41.37 -17.57
N ALA A 133 -45.59 -40.40 -18.50
CA ALA A 133 -46.69 -39.43 -18.55
C ALA A 133 -47.46 -39.47 -19.89
N ASP A 134 -48.01 -40.63 -20.24
CA ASP A 134 -48.98 -40.76 -21.34
C ASP A 134 -50.14 -41.66 -20.88
N ALA A 135 -51.07 -41.08 -20.11
CA ALA A 135 -52.41 -41.63 -19.91
C ALA A 135 -53.39 -40.56 -19.39
N ASP A 136 -54.33 -40.24 -20.27
CA ASP A 136 -55.73 -39.92 -20.02
C ASP A 136 -56.19 -38.45 -20.05
N GLU A 137 -57.21 -38.27 -20.87
CA GLU A 137 -57.79 -37.04 -21.40
C GLU A 137 -59.09 -36.68 -20.64
N SER A 138 -59.45 -35.40 -20.64
CA SER A 138 -60.83 -34.89 -20.85
C SER A 138 -61.54 -34.10 -19.72
N SER A 139 -62.25 -33.08 -20.21
CA SER A 139 -63.44 -32.39 -19.67
C SER A 139 -63.32 -31.08 -18.86
N SER A 140 -63.56 -29.97 -19.58
CA SER A 140 -64.40 -28.78 -19.30
C SER A 140 -65.02 -28.55 -17.91
N GLY A 141 -64.99 -27.29 -17.45
CA GLY A 141 -66.09 -26.71 -16.66
C GLY A 141 -65.67 -25.67 -15.61
N ALA A 142 -66.26 -24.47 -15.70
CA ALA A 142 -66.07 -23.34 -14.79
C ALA A 142 -66.49 -23.62 -13.33
N GLN A 143 -65.84 -22.96 -12.36
CA GLN A 143 -66.47 -22.05 -11.38
C GLN A 143 -65.50 -21.55 -10.29
N GLU A 144 -65.67 -20.27 -9.97
CA GLU A 144 -65.07 -19.50 -8.88
C GLU A 144 -65.62 -19.95 -7.50
N SER A 145 -64.74 -20.18 -6.52
CA SER A 145 -64.88 -19.69 -5.12
C SER A 145 -63.84 -20.30 -4.16
N THR A 146 -63.06 -19.40 -3.55
CA THR A 146 -62.64 -19.38 -2.13
C THR A 146 -62.03 -20.64 -1.48
N ARG A 147 -60.71 -20.59 -1.19
CA ARG A 147 -60.14 -20.54 0.19
C ARG A 147 -58.62 -20.68 0.18
N THR A 148 -57.99 -19.72 0.84
CA THR A 148 -56.93 -19.90 1.85
C THR A 148 -55.94 -21.04 1.65
N ALA A 149 -54.74 -20.72 1.17
CA ALA A 149 -53.51 -21.35 1.63
C ALA A 149 -52.38 -20.32 1.50
N ALA A 150 -52.07 -19.67 2.62
CA ALA A 150 -50.83 -18.95 2.81
C ALA A 150 -49.68 -19.96 2.68
N ALA A 151 -49.05 -20.02 1.51
CA ALA A 151 -47.74 -20.61 1.37
C ALA A 151 -46.73 -19.59 1.91
N GLN A 152 -46.32 -19.81 3.15
CA GLN A 152 -45.17 -19.15 3.76
C GLN A 152 -43.99 -19.35 2.82
N ALA A 153 -43.54 -18.26 2.18
CA ALA A 153 -42.17 -18.17 1.72
C ALA A 153 -41.26 -18.43 2.94
N PRO A 154 -40.13 -19.14 2.79
CA PRO A 154 -39.19 -19.24 3.89
C PRO A 154 -38.77 -17.81 4.23
N SER A 155 -39.15 -17.33 5.42
CA SER A 155 -38.55 -16.15 6.00
C SER A 155 -37.06 -16.43 6.06
N ALA A 156 -36.31 -15.79 5.15
CA ALA A 156 -34.89 -15.61 5.34
C ALA A 156 -34.74 -15.02 6.73
N SER A 157 -34.12 -15.79 7.62
CA SER A 157 -33.75 -15.32 8.93
C SER A 157 -32.88 -14.11 8.66
N VAL A 158 -33.37 -12.93 8.99
CA VAL A 158 -32.55 -11.71 8.97
C VAL A 158 -31.51 -11.97 10.06
N SER A 159 -30.35 -12.48 9.64
CA SER A 159 -29.16 -12.43 10.47
C SER A 159 -29.04 -10.97 10.89
N THR A 160 -29.08 -10.72 12.19
CA THR A 160 -28.83 -9.39 12.73
C THR A 160 -27.37 -9.07 12.43
N GLY A 161 -27.12 -8.51 11.24
CA GLY A 161 -25.81 -8.05 10.83
C GLY A 161 -25.28 -7.03 11.83
N SER A 162 -23.97 -6.99 11.98
CA SER A 162 -23.28 -5.93 12.71
C SER A 162 -23.53 -4.60 12.02
N VAL A 163 -23.80 -3.56 12.81
CA VAL A 163 -23.91 -2.18 12.31
C VAL A 163 -22.54 -1.52 12.38
N ALA A 164 -22.06 -0.98 11.27
CA ALA A 164 -20.74 -0.39 11.20
C ALA A 164 -20.65 0.91 12.01
N VAL A 165 -19.58 1.05 12.80
CA VAL A 165 -19.32 2.27 13.58
C VAL A 165 -18.51 3.26 12.74
N ILE A 166 -19.22 4.19 12.10
CA ILE A 166 -18.64 5.19 11.20
C ILE A 166 -18.44 6.52 11.93
N ARG A 167 -17.20 7.00 11.99
CA ARG A 167 -16.86 8.34 12.50
C ARG A 167 -16.97 9.37 11.39
N ASN A 168 -17.98 10.21 11.53
CA ASN A 168 -18.29 11.30 10.62
C ASN A 168 -18.02 12.66 11.27
N THR A 169 -17.44 13.58 10.51
CA THR A 169 -17.17 14.96 10.93
C THR A 169 -17.82 16.00 10.02
N SER A 170 -18.53 15.60 8.96
CA SER A 170 -19.21 16.50 8.02
C SER A 170 -20.51 15.94 7.44
N GLY A 171 -21.43 15.52 8.32
CA GLY A 171 -22.72 14.93 7.92
C GLY A 171 -22.68 13.41 7.88
N ALA A 172 -23.80 12.77 7.53
CA ALA A 172 -23.83 11.31 7.38
C ALA A 172 -23.19 10.89 6.05
N VAL A 173 -22.74 9.63 5.98
CA VAL A 173 -22.47 8.99 4.69
C VAL A 173 -23.79 8.75 3.95
N GLU A 174 -23.71 8.51 2.64
CA GLU A 174 -24.88 8.15 1.85
C GLU A 174 -25.47 6.82 2.34
N PRO A 175 -26.81 6.62 2.27
CA PRO A 175 -27.45 5.42 2.80
C PRO A 175 -26.91 4.11 2.20
N GLN A 176 -26.57 4.12 0.91
CA GLN A 176 -25.97 2.97 0.24
C GLN A 176 -24.58 2.62 0.77
N VAL A 177 -23.80 3.62 1.18
CA VAL A 177 -22.47 3.45 1.78
C VAL A 177 -22.58 2.89 3.19
N GLN A 178 -23.55 3.35 3.99
CA GLN A 178 -23.85 2.73 5.28
C GLN A 178 -24.25 1.26 5.11
N ALA A 179 -25.13 0.94 4.16
CA ALA A 179 -25.57 -0.43 3.91
C ALA A 179 -24.39 -1.33 3.46
N ALA A 180 -23.52 -0.84 2.59
CA ALA A 180 -22.30 -1.54 2.18
C ALA A 180 -21.38 -1.80 3.38
N ALA A 181 -21.19 -0.79 4.25
CA ALA A 181 -20.40 -0.92 5.47
C ALA A 181 -20.96 -2.02 6.39
N ASP A 182 -22.27 -2.02 6.65
CA ASP A 182 -22.95 -2.99 7.50
C ASP A 182 -22.79 -4.42 6.96
N VAL A 183 -22.88 -4.60 5.63
CA VAL A 183 -22.63 -5.89 4.98
C VAL A 183 -21.18 -6.34 5.19
N VAL A 184 -20.20 -5.46 4.98
CA VAL A 184 -18.78 -5.80 5.13
C VAL A 184 -18.44 -6.18 6.56
N VAL A 185 -18.84 -5.37 7.55
CA VAL A 185 -18.55 -5.66 8.96
C VAL A 185 -19.26 -6.93 9.46
N SER A 186 -20.35 -7.32 8.82
CA SER A 186 -21.07 -8.56 9.14
C SER A 186 -20.43 -9.81 8.55
N ASN A 187 -19.74 -9.70 7.41
CA ASN A 187 -19.28 -10.86 6.64
C ASN A 187 -17.76 -11.03 6.65
N VAL A 188 -16.99 -10.00 6.98
CA VAL A 188 -15.53 -10.08 7.09
C VAL A 188 -15.15 -10.26 8.57
N PRO A 189 -14.60 -11.42 8.96
CA PRO A 189 -14.20 -11.66 10.35
C PRO A 189 -13.24 -10.59 10.87
N GLY A 190 -13.58 -9.97 12.01
CA GLY A 190 -12.79 -8.92 12.65
C GLY A 190 -13.10 -7.49 12.19
N ALA A 191 -13.86 -7.31 11.11
CA ALA A 191 -14.22 -5.99 10.61
C ALA A 191 -15.28 -5.27 11.48
N ASP A 192 -16.05 -6.00 12.29
CA ASP A 192 -16.95 -5.45 13.30
C ASP A 192 -16.22 -4.80 14.50
N GLY A 193 -14.95 -5.15 14.71
CA GLY A 193 -14.11 -4.62 15.78
C GLY A 193 -13.37 -3.32 15.44
N ILE A 194 -13.39 -2.87 14.18
CA ILE A 194 -12.65 -1.69 13.74
C ILE A 194 -13.54 -0.43 13.67
N THR A 195 -12.91 0.73 13.67
CA THR A 195 -13.58 2.00 13.40
C THR A 195 -13.50 2.30 11.91
N LEU A 196 -14.59 2.83 11.33
CA LEU A 196 -14.59 3.33 9.96
C LEU A 196 -14.50 4.86 9.95
N GLY A 197 -13.62 5.42 9.13
CA GLY A 197 -13.59 6.85 8.81
C GLY A 197 -14.60 7.18 7.72
N GLY A 198 -15.56 8.06 8.00
CA GLY A 198 -16.58 8.50 7.04
C GLY A 198 -16.35 9.92 6.57
N THR A 199 -17.40 10.75 6.60
CA THR A 199 -17.37 12.10 6.07
C THR A 199 -16.39 13.02 6.79
N ARG A 200 -15.70 13.85 6.01
CA ARG A 200 -14.84 14.93 6.50
C ARG A 200 -14.71 16.03 5.45
N PRO A 201 -14.43 17.30 5.84
CA PRO A 201 -14.16 18.34 4.86
C PRO A 201 -12.84 18.04 4.15
N SER A 202 -12.86 18.08 2.82
CA SER A 202 -11.65 17.96 2.00
C SER A 202 -11.92 18.53 0.61
N ALA A 203 -10.91 19.17 0.02
CA ALA A 203 -10.97 19.71 -1.34
C ALA A 203 -10.34 18.77 -2.37
N THR A 204 -9.65 17.72 -1.92
CA THR A 204 -8.83 16.84 -2.78
C THR A 204 -9.62 15.67 -3.34
N ASP A 205 -10.73 15.31 -2.70
CA ASP A 205 -11.60 14.16 -3.03
C ASP A 205 -13.09 14.58 -2.96
N PRO A 206 -13.55 15.58 -3.74
CA PRO A 206 -14.92 16.10 -3.62
C PRO A 206 -16.03 15.05 -3.87
N GLY A 207 -15.72 13.93 -4.54
CA GLY A 207 -16.62 12.78 -4.72
C GLY A 207 -16.33 11.59 -3.79
N GLY A 208 -15.49 11.77 -2.77
CA GLY A 208 -15.11 10.74 -1.80
C GLY A 208 -15.73 10.99 -0.43
N HIS A 209 -14.89 11.27 0.58
CA HIS A 209 -15.36 11.46 1.96
C HIS A 209 -16.29 12.68 2.14
N PRO A 210 -16.02 13.87 1.56
CA PRO A 210 -16.89 15.03 1.69
C PRO A 210 -18.32 14.81 1.20
N SER A 211 -18.50 13.96 0.19
CA SER A 211 -19.81 13.62 -0.38
C SER A 211 -20.46 12.41 0.27
N GLY A 212 -19.85 11.80 1.30
CA GLY A 212 -20.39 10.60 1.95
C GLY A 212 -20.33 9.35 1.08
N LEU A 213 -19.47 9.34 0.05
CA LEU A 213 -19.30 8.25 -0.91
C LEU A 213 -18.02 7.43 -0.67
N ALA A 214 -17.32 7.64 0.45
CA ALA A 214 -16.09 6.93 0.78
C ALA A 214 -16.01 6.50 2.24
N LEU A 215 -15.30 5.40 2.47
CA LEU A 215 -15.00 4.87 3.80
C LEU A 215 -13.53 4.46 3.91
N ASP A 216 -12.94 4.78 5.06
CA ASP A 216 -11.63 4.28 5.49
C ASP A 216 -11.83 3.18 6.55
N TYR A 217 -11.56 1.93 6.20
CA TYR A 217 -11.61 0.79 7.13
C TYR A 217 -10.31 0.74 7.93
N MET A 218 -10.30 1.27 9.16
CA MET A 218 -9.08 1.47 9.95
C MET A 218 -8.58 0.16 10.56
N VAL A 219 -7.67 -0.52 9.87
CA VAL A 219 -7.07 -1.81 10.30
C VAL A 219 -5.77 -1.63 11.09
N MET A 220 -5.24 -0.41 11.16
CA MET A 220 -4.02 -0.06 11.89
C MET A 220 -2.82 -0.88 11.40
N SER A 221 -2.31 -1.83 12.20
CA SER A 221 -1.19 -2.70 11.83
C SER A 221 -1.63 -4.08 11.33
N ASP A 222 -2.94 -4.35 11.28
CA ASP A 222 -3.48 -5.64 10.85
C ASP A 222 -3.63 -5.70 9.32
N ALA A 223 -2.52 -5.95 8.64
CA ALA A 223 -2.51 -6.06 7.18
C ALA A 223 -3.35 -7.24 6.67
N GLN A 224 -3.50 -8.31 7.47
CA GLN A 224 -4.30 -9.48 7.09
C GLN A 224 -5.80 -9.14 7.07
N LEU A 225 -6.27 -8.38 8.05
CA LEU A 225 -7.63 -7.84 8.03
C LEU A 225 -7.83 -6.87 6.85
N GLY A 226 -6.83 -6.02 6.57
CA GLY A 226 -6.86 -5.13 5.40
C GLY A 226 -6.99 -5.88 4.08
N ASP A 227 -6.17 -6.92 3.87
CA ASP A 227 -6.25 -7.80 2.71
C ASP A 227 -7.62 -8.50 2.60
N ALA A 228 -8.18 -8.97 3.73
CA ALA A 228 -9.50 -9.59 3.75
C ALA A 228 -10.63 -8.62 3.38
N ILE A 229 -10.58 -7.39 3.89
CA ILE A 229 -11.55 -6.33 3.56
C ILE A 229 -11.44 -5.96 2.08
N ALA A 230 -10.23 -5.74 1.56
CA ALA A 230 -10.02 -5.41 0.15
C ALA A 230 -10.50 -6.56 -0.77
N ALA A 231 -10.19 -7.81 -0.43
CA ALA A 231 -10.64 -8.97 -1.19
C ALA A 231 -12.16 -9.12 -1.20
N TYR A 232 -12.84 -8.87 -0.07
CA TYR A 232 -14.30 -8.91 0.00
C TYR A 232 -14.94 -7.86 -0.92
N HIS A 233 -14.40 -6.63 -0.92
CA HIS A 233 -14.86 -5.58 -1.82
C HIS A 233 -14.64 -5.94 -3.30
N ILE A 234 -13.54 -6.62 -3.63
CA ILE A 234 -13.26 -7.08 -4.99
C ILE A 234 -14.26 -8.16 -5.42
N ALA A 235 -14.54 -9.14 -4.55
CA ALA A 235 -15.47 -10.20 -4.84
C ALA A 235 -16.93 -9.73 -4.99
N HIS A 236 -17.32 -8.71 -4.21
CA HIS A 236 -18.68 -8.16 -4.16
C HIS A 236 -18.78 -6.77 -4.80
N TRP A 237 -17.90 -6.46 -5.75
CA TRP A 237 -17.71 -5.11 -6.29
C TRP A 237 -19.01 -4.45 -6.76
N ASP A 238 -19.78 -5.16 -7.58
CA ASP A 238 -21.01 -4.61 -8.14
C ASP A 238 -22.14 -4.52 -7.11
N GLU A 239 -22.24 -5.52 -6.23
CA GLU A 239 -23.25 -5.62 -5.17
C GLU A 239 -23.10 -4.53 -4.11
N LEU A 240 -21.86 -4.22 -3.74
CA LEU A 240 -21.53 -3.15 -2.79
C LEU A 240 -21.47 -1.77 -3.45
N GLY A 241 -21.53 -1.69 -4.78
CA GLY A 241 -21.41 -0.42 -5.51
C GLY A 241 -20.01 0.19 -5.43
N VAL A 242 -18.96 -0.63 -5.45
CA VAL A 242 -17.57 -0.14 -5.40
C VAL A 242 -17.21 0.60 -6.69
N GLU A 243 -16.53 1.73 -6.55
CA GLU A 243 -15.95 2.50 -7.66
C GLU A 243 -14.44 2.29 -7.73
N TYR A 244 -13.74 2.35 -6.59
CA TYR A 244 -12.33 1.98 -6.49
C TYR A 244 -11.95 1.61 -5.05
N VAL A 245 -10.85 0.87 -4.93
CA VAL A 245 -10.21 0.50 -3.64
C VAL A 245 -8.77 0.97 -3.65
N ILE A 246 -8.31 1.53 -2.54
CA ILE A 246 -6.90 1.83 -2.28
C ILE A 246 -6.44 1.04 -1.04
N TRP A 247 -5.34 0.31 -1.17
CA TRP A 247 -4.79 -0.47 -0.07
C TRP A 247 -3.28 -0.70 -0.24
N GLU A 248 -2.47 -0.35 0.75
CA GLU A 248 -1.00 -0.43 0.71
C GLU A 248 -0.38 0.25 -0.53
N GLN A 249 -0.67 1.54 -0.67
CA GLN A 249 -0.08 2.42 -1.70
C GLN A 249 -0.35 1.99 -3.15
N ARG A 250 -1.47 1.32 -3.38
CA ARG A 250 -1.93 0.93 -4.71
C ARG A 250 -3.44 1.09 -4.82
N MET A 251 -3.89 1.37 -6.03
CA MET A 251 -5.30 1.59 -6.37
C MET A 251 -5.78 0.54 -7.36
N LEU A 252 -6.99 0.04 -7.15
CA LEU A 252 -7.73 -0.79 -8.08
C LEU A 252 -9.02 -0.06 -8.45
N SER A 253 -9.28 0.13 -9.75
CA SER A 253 -10.44 0.91 -10.25
C SER A 253 -11.47 0.07 -10.99
N SER A 254 -11.34 -1.25 -10.95
CA SER A 254 -12.30 -2.20 -11.54
C SER A 254 -12.07 -3.59 -10.95
N PRO A 255 -13.11 -4.44 -10.84
CA PRO A 255 -13.01 -5.74 -10.17
C PRO A 255 -12.02 -6.70 -10.84
N ASN A 256 -11.92 -6.63 -12.17
CA ASN A 256 -11.01 -7.46 -12.98
C ASN A 256 -9.77 -6.68 -13.44
N GLY A 257 -9.51 -5.53 -12.83
CA GLY A 257 -8.38 -4.67 -13.17
C GLY A 257 -7.07 -5.18 -12.60
N SER A 258 -6.01 -4.41 -12.85
CA SER A 258 -4.74 -4.60 -12.16
C SER A 258 -4.51 -3.47 -11.17
N TRP A 259 -3.98 -3.79 -10.00
CA TRP A 259 -3.49 -2.80 -9.05
C TRP A 259 -2.48 -1.85 -9.72
N LYS A 260 -2.66 -0.55 -9.50
CA LYS A 260 -1.77 0.51 -9.96
C LYS A 260 -1.04 1.10 -8.77
N PRO A 261 0.31 1.18 -8.79
CA PRO A 261 1.04 1.81 -7.72
C PRO A 261 0.70 3.30 -7.66
N MET A 262 0.64 3.84 -6.44
CA MET A 262 0.50 5.27 -6.18
C MET A 262 1.86 5.89 -5.89
N GLU A 263 2.00 7.19 -6.14
CA GLU A 263 3.14 7.96 -5.65
C GLU A 263 3.19 7.93 -4.12
N ASP A 264 4.40 8.04 -3.57
CA ASP A 264 4.57 8.23 -2.13
C ASP A 264 4.07 9.62 -1.73
N ARG A 265 3.01 9.62 -0.93
CA ARG A 265 2.36 10.83 -0.38
C ARG A 265 2.85 11.17 1.03
N GLY A 266 3.77 10.37 1.57
CA GLY A 266 4.40 10.57 2.87
C GLY A 266 3.64 9.91 4.02
N GLY A 267 4.21 8.84 4.57
CA GLY A 267 3.76 8.22 5.82
C GLY A 267 2.67 7.16 5.63
N VAL A 268 2.37 6.46 6.74
CA VAL A 268 1.51 5.25 6.76
C VAL A 268 0.09 5.57 6.30
N THR A 269 -0.54 6.60 6.89
CA THR A 269 -1.92 6.96 6.56
C THR A 269 -2.06 7.52 5.15
N ALA A 270 -1.20 8.45 4.71
CA ALA A 270 -1.33 9.04 3.37
C ALA A 270 -1.11 8.00 2.25
N ASN A 271 -0.33 6.95 2.53
CA ASN A 271 -0.08 5.82 1.64
C ASN A 271 -1.02 4.62 1.89
N HIS A 272 -2.03 4.76 2.74
CA HIS A 272 -3.07 3.74 2.96
C HIS A 272 -2.51 2.39 3.45
N PHE A 273 -1.50 2.43 4.31
CA PHE A 273 -0.94 1.23 4.95
C PHE A 273 -1.68 0.87 6.25
N ASP A 274 -2.45 1.79 6.83
CA ASP A 274 -3.21 1.59 8.07
C ASP A 274 -4.74 1.51 7.89
N HIS A 275 -5.22 1.66 6.65
CA HIS A 275 -6.62 1.52 6.31
C HIS A 275 -6.84 1.13 4.86
N VAL A 276 -7.91 0.37 4.60
CA VAL A 276 -8.44 0.16 3.25
C VAL A 276 -9.39 1.31 2.96
N HIS A 277 -9.11 2.07 1.91
CA HIS A 277 -10.01 3.13 1.46
C HIS A 277 -10.86 2.61 0.30
N VAL A 278 -12.17 2.82 0.39
CA VAL A 278 -13.13 2.40 -0.63
C VAL A 278 -14.03 3.56 -0.99
N ASN A 279 -14.17 3.79 -2.30
CA ASN A 279 -15.11 4.74 -2.86
C ASN A 279 -16.29 3.99 -3.49
N TYR A 280 -17.49 4.55 -3.41
CA TYR A 280 -18.75 3.94 -3.82
C TYR A 280 -19.52 4.82 -4.81
N ARG A 281 -20.32 4.19 -5.67
CA ARG A 281 -21.22 4.82 -6.67
C ARG A 281 -22.67 4.81 -6.22
#